data_AF-A0A183T196-F1
#
_entry.id   AF-A0A183T196-F1
#
_cell.length_a   1.000
_cell.length_b   1.000
_cell.length_c   1.000
_cell.angle_alpha   90.00
_cell.angle_beta   90.00
_cell.angle_gamma   90.00
#
_symmetry.space_group_name_H-M   'P 1'
#
loop_
_entity.id
_entity.type
_entity.pdbx_description
1 polymer ?
#
loop_
_entity_poly.entity_id
_entity_poly.type
_entity_poly.pdbx_seq_one_letter_code
_entity_poly.pdbx_strand_id
1 'polypeptide(L)'
;LALSPPPLSLEACEEATKLLNFHKKLEQQRVTAPAFRLRERAAAATIVSLGPHTILPDPALVAASPLSQHWQGDSTNLTYVRLIVGRQERLADQMRREFRIPEKRIAYLRLIGLALTKDGWPEIEKMSLAKKPPVPLETIVEVYIQAGRGQESMSLIARLPIESRVRYLTLLGNTNEAISLARQDRSGGLLYMIQRLLPKTDRAAHEELAALRARLGRAGTSSSEHSRITSPTM
;
A
#
# COMPACT_ATOMS: atom_id res chain seq x y z
N LEU A 1 -5.70 -12.42 -36.17
CA LEU A 1 -7.13 -12.38 -35.78
C LEU A 1 -7.24 -11.45 -34.58
N ALA A 2 -7.60 -10.19 -34.80
CA ALA A 2 -7.81 -9.24 -33.72
C ALA A 2 -9.08 -9.66 -32.97
N LEU A 3 -8.94 -10.06 -31.71
CA LEU A 3 -10.07 -10.29 -30.81
C LEU A 3 -10.78 -8.95 -30.63
N SER A 4 -11.94 -8.81 -31.27
CA SER A 4 -12.86 -7.70 -31.01
C SER A 4 -13.15 -7.67 -29.50
N PRO A 5 -13.02 -6.51 -28.83
CA PRO A 5 -13.32 -6.43 -27.41
C PRO A 5 -14.78 -6.85 -27.16
N PRO A 6 -15.05 -7.58 -26.07
CA PRO A 6 -16.42 -7.99 -25.75
C PRO A 6 -17.32 -6.76 -25.62
N PRO A 7 -18.58 -6.83 -26.07
CA PRO A 7 -19.51 -5.72 -25.95
C PRO A 7 -19.70 -5.33 -24.48
N LEU A 8 -19.62 -4.04 -24.20
CA LEU A 8 -19.88 -3.48 -22.88
C LEU A 8 -21.31 -3.84 -22.45
N SER A 9 -21.50 -4.18 -21.18
CA SER A 9 -22.84 -4.42 -20.64
C SER A 9 -23.67 -3.13 -20.68
N LEU A 10 -24.99 -3.26 -20.77
CA LEU A 10 -25.91 -2.12 -20.76
C LEU A 10 -25.73 -1.27 -19.49
N GLU A 11 -25.52 -1.91 -18.35
CA GLU A 11 -25.19 -1.27 -17.07
C GLU A 11 -23.90 -0.43 -17.15
N ALA A 12 -22.84 -0.93 -17.81
CA ALA A 12 -21.60 -0.18 -18.00
C ALA A 12 -21.79 1.06 -18.91
N CYS A 13 -22.65 0.97 -19.92
CA CYS A 13 -23.00 2.10 -20.78
C CYS A 13 -23.81 3.18 -20.03
N GLU A 14 -24.72 2.77 -19.14
CA GLU A 14 -25.48 3.68 -18.28
C GLU A 14 -24.57 4.41 -17.29
N GLU A 15 -23.65 3.69 -16.62
CA GLU A 15 -22.67 4.28 -15.72
C GLU A 15 -21.73 5.25 -16.44
N ALA A 16 -21.26 4.90 -17.64
CA ALA A 16 -20.42 5.77 -18.46
C ALA A 16 -21.14 7.07 -18.85
N THR A 17 -22.43 6.97 -19.23
CA THR A 17 -23.27 8.13 -19.56
C THR A 17 -23.48 9.03 -18.35
N LYS A 18 -23.74 8.43 -17.18
CA LYS A 18 -23.87 9.13 -15.91
C LYS A 18 -22.60 9.88 -15.54
N LEU A 19 -21.44 9.24 -15.70
CA LEU A 19 -20.14 9.85 -15.46
C LEU A 19 -19.88 11.03 -16.40
N LEU A 20 -20.18 10.87 -17.69
CA LEU A 20 -20.06 11.96 -18.66
C LEU A 20 -20.92 13.17 -18.27
N ASN A 21 -22.15 12.95 -17.83
CA ASN A 21 -23.04 14.02 -17.38
C ASN A 21 -22.51 14.71 -16.11
N PHE A 22 -21.95 13.94 -15.18
CA PHE A 22 -21.28 14.49 -14.00
C PHE A 22 -20.07 15.34 -14.39
N HIS A 23 -19.22 14.88 -15.32
CA HIS A 23 -18.08 15.66 -15.83
C HIS A 23 -18.52 16.97 -16.50
N LYS A 24 -19.57 16.94 -17.33
CA LYS A 24 -20.15 18.17 -17.93
C LYS A 24 -20.61 19.16 -16.86
N LYS A 25 -21.20 18.67 -15.76
CA LYS A 25 -21.61 19.51 -14.62
C LYS A 25 -20.41 20.14 -13.93
N LEU A 26 -19.31 19.41 -13.72
CA LEU A 26 -18.07 19.95 -13.16
C LEU A 26 -17.50 21.06 -14.06
N GLU A 27 -17.50 20.83 -15.38
CA GLU A 27 -17.05 21.80 -16.39
C GLU A 27 -17.92 23.08 -16.37
N GLN A 28 -19.25 22.95 -16.31
CA GLN A 28 -20.18 24.08 -16.20
C GLN A 28 -19.97 24.88 -14.90
N GLN A 29 -19.68 24.19 -13.79
CA GLN A 29 -19.37 24.80 -12.50
C GLN A 29 -17.92 25.34 -12.42
N ARG A 30 -17.14 25.22 -13.51
CA ARG A 30 -15.73 25.66 -13.61
C ARG A 30 -14.83 25.04 -12.53
N VAL A 31 -15.14 23.82 -12.11
CA VAL A 31 -14.36 23.10 -11.09
C VAL A 31 -12.99 22.76 -11.67
N THR A 32 -11.94 23.12 -10.96
CA THR A 32 -10.55 22.85 -11.34
C THR A 32 -9.89 21.86 -10.38
N ALA A 33 -9.06 20.98 -10.94
CA ALA A 33 -8.17 20.12 -10.17
C ALA A 33 -6.91 19.78 -10.98
N PRO A 34 -5.78 19.46 -10.33
CA PRO A 34 -4.59 18.98 -11.01
C PRO A 34 -4.92 17.80 -11.94
N ALA A 35 -4.37 17.82 -13.15
CA ALA A 35 -4.52 16.74 -14.11
C ALA A 35 -3.41 15.70 -13.93
N PHE A 36 -3.78 14.49 -13.54
CA PHE A 36 -2.84 13.36 -13.39
C PHE A 36 -3.57 12.04 -13.65
N ARG A 37 -2.82 10.93 -13.69
CA ARG A 37 -3.38 9.59 -13.86
C ARG A 37 -3.15 8.76 -12.62
N LEU A 38 -4.15 7.95 -12.25
CA LEU A 38 -3.96 6.86 -11.29
C LEU A 38 -3.45 5.64 -12.05
N ARG A 39 -2.36 5.05 -11.58
CA ARG A 39 -1.89 3.77 -12.13
C ARG A 39 -2.78 2.67 -11.56
N GLU A 40 -3.53 1.99 -12.41
CA GLU A 40 -4.32 0.84 -11.96
C GLU A 40 -3.42 -0.30 -11.50
N ARG A 41 -3.85 -1.02 -10.47
CA ARG A 41 -3.12 -2.14 -9.86
C ARG A 41 -3.03 -3.29 -10.88
N ALA A 42 -1.96 -3.35 -11.67
CA ALA A 42 -1.69 -4.47 -12.55
C ALA A 42 -1.42 -5.75 -11.73
N ALA A 43 -2.01 -6.87 -12.12
CA ALA A 43 -1.94 -8.15 -11.39
C ALA A 43 -0.56 -8.83 -11.41
N ALA A 44 0.36 -8.39 -12.27
CA ALA A 44 1.65 -9.03 -12.46
C ALA A 44 2.78 -7.99 -12.53
N ALA A 45 3.58 -7.88 -11.47
CA ALA A 45 4.97 -7.49 -11.64
C ALA A 45 5.83 -8.11 -10.53
N THR A 46 6.66 -9.04 -10.98
CA THR A 46 7.51 -9.93 -10.20
C THR A 46 8.96 -9.49 -10.37
N ILE A 47 9.44 -8.41 -9.74
CA ILE A 47 10.88 -8.19 -9.54
C ILE A 47 11.06 -7.37 -8.26
N VAL A 48 11.99 -7.84 -7.41
CA VAL A 48 12.54 -7.24 -6.18
C VAL A 48 12.47 -5.70 -6.17
N SER A 49 11.45 -5.17 -5.50
CA SER A 49 11.19 -3.76 -5.16
C SER A 49 10.05 -3.79 -4.14
N LEU A 50 9.58 -2.66 -3.60
CA LEU A 50 8.41 -2.60 -2.69
C LEU A 50 7.08 -3.05 -3.35
N GLY A 51 7.00 -4.25 -3.93
CA GLY A 51 5.89 -4.73 -4.75
C GLY A 51 5.57 -3.83 -5.97
N PRO A 52 4.73 -4.29 -6.90
CA PRO A 52 4.30 -3.51 -8.07
C PRO A 52 3.15 -2.54 -7.74
N HIS A 53 3.31 -1.73 -6.70
CA HIS A 53 2.24 -0.89 -6.17
C HIS A 53 2.70 0.56 -6.11
N THR A 54 2.87 1.23 -7.25
CA THR A 54 2.79 2.69 -7.28
C THR A 54 1.32 3.06 -7.08
N ILE A 55 0.86 3.05 -5.82
CA ILE A 55 -0.51 3.42 -5.43
C ILE A 55 -0.69 4.93 -5.61
N LEU A 56 0.38 5.67 -5.29
CA LEU A 56 0.39 7.12 -5.33
C LEU A 56 1.14 7.61 -6.58
N PRO A 57 0.54 8.43 -7.46
CA PRO A 57 1.32 9.18 -8.44
C PRO A 57 2.31 10.10 -7.70
N ASP A 58 3.42 10.47 -8.35
CA ASP A 58 4.43 11.33 -7.72
C ASP A 58 3.78 12.65 -7.23
N PRO A 59 3.76 12.91 -5.91
CA PRO A 59 3.13 14.12 -5.37
C PRO A 59 3.72 15.41 -5.93
N ALA A 60 5.01 15.44 -6.29
CA ALA A 60 5.64 16.60 -6.89
C ALA A 60 5.15 16.83 -8.32
N LEU A 61 4.98 15.77 -9.11
CA LEU A 61 4.40 15.87 -10.45
C LEU A 61 2.94 16.30 -10.40
N VAL A 62 2.15 15.78 -9.45
CA VAL A 62 0.76 16.19 -9.26
C VAL A 62 0.68 17.65 -8.84
N ALA A 63 1.53 18.10 -7.92
CA ALA A 63 1.56 19.50 -7.48
C ALA A 63 2.01 20.46 -8.60
N ALA A 64 2.90 20.02 -9.50
CA ALA A 64 3.34 20.79 -10.66
C ALA A 64 2.36 20.72 -11.84
N SER A 65 1.36 19.84 -11.79
CA SER A 65 0.40 19.67 -12.88
C SER A 65 -0.54 20.87 -12.98
N PRO A 66 -0.88 21.32 -14.21
CA PRO A 66 -1.79 22.44 -14.38
C PRO A 66 -3.16 22.12 -13.81
N LEU A 67 -3.81 23.14 -13.27
CA LEU A 67 -5.22 23.07 -12.90
C LEU A 67 -6.04 22.95 -14.18
N SER A 68 -6.66 21.78 -14.36
CA SER A 68 -7.48 21.49 -15.52
C SER A 68 -8.96 21.55 -15.14
N GLN A 69 -9.76 22.16 -16.02
CA GLN A 69 -11.22 22.06 -16.01
C GLN A 69 -11.72 20.88 -16.85
N HIS A 70 -10.83 20.17 -17.56
CA HIS A 70 -11.22 19.02 -18.34
C HIS A 70 -11.31 17.78 -17.45
N TRP A 71 -12.47 17.14 -17.47
CA TRP A 71 -12.77 15.94 -16.67
C TRP A 71 -13.13 14.72 -17.52
N GLN A 72 -13.52 14.94 -18.77
CA GLN A 72 -13.97 13.87 -19.66
C GLN A 72 -12.86 12.84 -19.91
N GLY A 73 -13.21 11.56 -19.87
CA GLY A 73 -12.27 10.45 -20.05
C GLY A 73 -11.63 9.95 -18.75
N ASP A 74 -11.77 10.67 -17.63
CA ASP A 74 -11.36 10.16 -16.32
C ASP A 74 -12.28 9.03 -15.86
N SER A 75 -11.72 8.03 -15.18
CA SER A 75 -12.55 7.02 -14.50
C SER A 75 -13.17 7.60 -13.23
N THR A 76 -14.25 6.98 -12.75
CA THR A 76 -14.91 7.32 -11.47
C THR A 76 -13.92 7.48 -10.32
N ASN A 77 -12.92 6.59 -10.26
CA ASN A 77 -11.88 6.62 -9.22
C ASN A 77 -10.97 7.84 -9.36
N LEU A 78 -10.49 8.11 -10.59
CA LEU A 78 -9.60 9.24 -10.85
C LEU A 78 -10.31 10.56 -10.60
N THR A 79 -11.56 10.71 -11.06
CA THR A 79 -12.38 11.89 -10.79
C THR A 79 -12.54 12.12 -9.29
N TYR A 80 -12.85 11.09 -8.50
CA TYR A 80 -12.97 11.22 -7.05
C TYR A 80 -11.66 11.71 -6.41
N VAL A 81 -10.52 11.09 -6.75
CA VAL A 81 -9.21 11.50 -6.20
C VAL A 81 -8.88 12.93 -6.61
N ARG A 82 -9.09 13.32 -7.87
CA ARG A 82 -8.89 14.70 -8.34
C ARG A 82 -9.75 15.70 -7.58
N LEU A 83 -11.01 15.35 -7.25
CA LEU A 83 -11.87 16.21 -6.42
C LEU A 83 -11.30 16.39 -4.99
N ILE A 84 -10.77 15.33 -4.37
CA ILE A 84 -10.12 15.43 -3.05
C ILE A 84 -8.87 16.34 -3.14
N VAL A 85 -8.00 16.13 -4.13
CA VAL A 85 -6.80 16.95 -4.34
C VAL A 85 -7.15 18.42 -4.60
N GLY A 86 -8.21 18.67 -5.37
CA GLY A 86 -8.76 20.00 -5.65
C GLY A 86 -9.57 20.62 -4.50
N ARG A 87 -9.62 19.99 -3.31
CA ARG A 87 -10.38 20.42 -2.12
C ARG A 87 -11.89 20.57 -2.35
N GLN A 88 -12.45 19.75 -3.24
CA GLN A 88 -13.87 19.76 -3.62
C GLN A 88 -14.68 18.70 -2.86
N GLU A 89 -14.63 18.74 -1.53
CA GLU A 89 -15.20 17.72 -0.64
C GLU A 89 -16.70 17.48 -0.87
N ARG A 90 -17.48 18.55 -1.07
CA ARG A 90 -18.92 18.46 -1.33
C ARG A 90 -19.22 17.70 -2.62
N LEU A 91 -18.41 17.90 -3.65
CA LEU A 91 -18.57 17.22 -4.95
C LEU A 91 -18.08 15.78 -4.87
N ALA A 92 -17.01 15.51 -4.12
CA ALA A 92 -16.56 14.15 -3.84
C ALA A 92 -17.65 13.33 -3.11
N ASP A 93 -18.29 13.92 -2.10
CA ASP A 93 -19.42 13.29 -1.39
C ASP A 93 -20.64 13.09 -2.30
N GLN A 94 -20.94 14.04 -3.17
CA GLN A 94 -21.98 13.89 -4.19
C GLN A 94 -21.69 12.69 -5.10
N MET A 95 -20.47 12.60 -5.62
CA MET A 95 -20.03 11.52 -6.48
C MET A 95 -20.11 10.15 -5.78
N ARG A 96 -19.66 10.06 -4.52
CA ARG A 96 -19.80 8.83 -3.72
C ARG A 96 -21.24 8.32 -3.69
N ARG A 97 -22.21 9.21 -3.43
CA ARG A 97 -23.63 8.86 -3.30
C ARG A 97 -24.23 8.50 -4.65
N GLU A 98 -23.95 9.28 -5.68
CA GLU A 98 -24.49 9.07 -7.02
C GLU A 98 -23.99 7.78 -7.65
N PHE A 99 -22.70 7.48 -7.51
CA PHE A 99 -22.07 6.28 -8.09
C PHE A 99 -22.05 5.09 -7.13
N ARG A 100 -22.71 5.20 -5.97
CA ARG A 100 -22.83 4.14 -4.95
C ARG A 100 -21.49 3.47 -4.63
N ILE A 101 -20.42 4.28 -4.57
CA ILE A 101 -19.07 3.76 -4.40
C ILE A 101 -18.95 3.14 -3.01
N PRO A 102 -18.49 1.88 -2.88
CA PRO A 102 -18.37 1.22 -1.58
C PRO A 102 -17.50 2.00 -0.60
N GLU A 103 -17.88 2.02 0.68
CA GLU A 103 -17.18 2.79 1.73
C GLU A 103 -15.68 2.47 1.80
N LYS A 104 -15.32 1.19 1.72
CA LYS A 104 -13.91 0.75 1.71
C LYS A 104 -13.14 1.34 0.52
N ARG A 105 -13.78 1.44 -0.65
CA ARG A 105 -13.17 2.03 -1.85
C ARG A 105 -12.99 3.53 -1.67
N ILE A 106 -14.00 4.21 -1.13
CA ILE A 106 -13.92 5.65 -0.81
C ILE A 106 -12.78 5.94 0.16
N ALA A 107 -12.66 5.18 1.24
CA ALA A 107 -11.59 5.38 2.22
C ALA A 107 -10.20 5.26 1.58
N TYR A 108 -10.02 4.28 0.69
CA TYR A 108 -8.78 4.11 -0.06
C TYR A 108 -8.50 5.26 -1.03
N LEU A 109 -9.49 5.69 -1.82
CA LEU A 109 -9.32 6.82 -2.75
C LEU A 109 -9.07 8.14 -2.00
N ARG A 110 -9.73 8.34 -0.87
CA ARG A 110 -9.50 9.50 0.00
C ARG A 110 -8.09 9.50 0.56
N LEU A 111 -7.59 8.35 1.04
CA LEU A 111 -6.20 8.20 1.47
C LEU A 111 -5.20 8.62 0.37
N ILE A 112 -5.42 8.17 -0.87
CA ILE A 112 -4.60 8.57 -2.03
C ILE A 112 -4.67 10.09 -2.24
N GLY A 113 -5.88 10.66 -2.30
CA GLY A 113 -6.06 12.09 -2.51
C GLY A 113 -5.40 12.94 -1.44
N LEU A 114 -5.56 12.57 -0.16
CA LEU A 114 -4.93 13.26 0.96
C LEU A 114 -3.39 13.22 0.86
N ALA A 115 -2.81 12.07 0.49
CA ALA A 115 -1.37 11.92 0.37
C ALA A 115 -0.75 12.72 -0.80
N LEU A 116 -1.58 13.13 -1.77
CA LEU A 116 -1.18 14.03 -2.86
C LEU A 116 -1.28 15.52 -2.48
N THR A 117 -1.77 15.84 -1.29
CA THR A 117 -1.88 17.22 -0.79
C THR A 117 -0.87 17.47 0.33
N LYS A 118 -0.36 18.72 0.40
CA LYS A 118 0.59 19.11 1.47
C LYS A 118 -0.04 19.00 2.87
N ASP A 119 -1.32 19.31 3.00
CA ASP A 119 -2.01 19.43 4.29
C ASP A 119 -2.83 18.18 4.66
N GLY A 120 -2.78 17.10 3.86
CA GLY A 120 -3.61 15.91 4.06
C GLY A 120 -3.10 14.95 5.14
N TRP A 121 -1.83 15.07 5.54
CA TRP A 121 -1.18 14.13 6.46
C TRP A 121 -1.78 14.06 7.88
N PRO A 122 -2.19 15.17 8.52
CA PRO A 122 -2.90 15.10 9.79
C PRO A 122 -4.22 14.32 9.71
N GLU A 123 -4.90 14.31 8.56
CA GLU A 123 -6.11 13.52 8.37
C GLU A 123 -5.79 12.03 8.19
N ILE A 124 -4.71 11.71 7.47
CA ILE A 124 -4.20 10.33 7.35
C ILE A 124 -3.80 9.78 8.72
N GLU A 125 -3.14 10.58 9.56
CA GLU A 125 -2.79 10.19 10.92
C GLU A 125 -4.04 9.87 11.75
N LYS A 126 -5.07 10.72 11.69
CA LYS A 126 -6.37 10.46 12.33
C LYS A 126 -7.00 9.15 11.84
N MET A 127 -6.95 8.86 10.53
CA MET A 127 -7.44 7.59 9.97
C MET A 127 -6.72 6.38 10.58
N SER A 128 -5.41 6.50 10.82
CA SER A 128 -4.57 5.43 11.38
C SER A 128 -4.81 5.18 12.88
N LEU A 129 -5.28 6.19 13.61
CA LEU A 129 -5.52 6.14 15.06
C LEU A 129 -6.93 5.64 15.41
N ALA A 130 -7.84 5.54 14.43
CA ALA A 130 -9.17 5.00 14.66
C ALA A 130 -9.11 3.56 15.18
N LYS A 131 -10.01 3.20 16.11
CA LYS A 131 -10.10 1.83 16.67
C LYS A 131 -10.27 0.75 15.60
N LYS A 132 -11.02 1.08 14.54
CA LYS A 132 -11.18 0.27 13.33
C LYS A 132 -10.86 1.19 12.14
N PRO A 133 -9.59 1.24 11.70
CA PRO A 133 -9.19 2.07 10.57
C PRO A 133 -10.02 1.72 9.32
N PRO A 134 -10.49 2.73 8.55
CA PRO A 134 -11.29 2.48 7.36
C PRO A 134 -10.46 1.87 6.21
N VAL A 135 -9.13 1.97 6.31
CA VAL A 135 -8.13 1.34 5.44
C VAL A 135 -7.16 0.55 6.32
N PRO A 136 -6.70 -0.66 5.90
CA PRO A 136 -5.70 -1.42 6.65
C PRO A 136 -4.44 -0.60 6.96
N LEU A 137 -3.88 -0.80 8.15
CA LEU A 137 -2.71 -0.04 8.61
C LEU A 137 -1.50 -0.22 7.69
N GLU A 138 -1.33 -1.41 7.12
CA GLU A 138 -0.27 -1.72 6.14
C GLU A 138 -0.38 -0.82 4.90
N THR A 139 -1.58 -0.62 4.36
CA THR A 139 -1.80 0.26 3.21
C THR A 139 -1.47 1.71 3.54
N ILE A 140 -1.76 2.16 4.78
CA ILE A 140 -1.38 3.50 5.22
C ILE A 140 0.15 3.61 5.26
N VAL A 141 0.86 2.62 5.82
CA VAL A 141 2.34 2.59 5.82
C VAL A 141 2.90 2.64 4.39
N GLU A 142 2.36 1.83 3.47
CA GLU A 142 2.78 1.85 2.06
C GLU A 142 2.65 3.25 1.43
N VAL A 143 1.58 3.99 1.75
CA VAL A 143 1.38 5.37 1.27
C VAL A 143 2.43 6.34 1.83
N TYR A 144 2.78 6.24 3.12
CA TYR A 144 3.87 7.02 3.70
C TYR A 144 5.19 6.75 2.98
N ILE A 145 5.52 5.48 2.74
CA ILE A 145 6.77 5.11 2.06
C ILE A 145 6.81 5.65 0.63
N GLN A 146 5.72 5.48 -0.13
CA GLN A 146 5.63 5.94 -1.51
C GLN A 146 5.69 7.46 -1.66
N ALA A 147 5.23 8.20 -0.66
CA ALA A 147 5.37 9.65 -0.62
C ALA A 147 6.75 10.13 -0.14
N GLY A 148 7.71 9.23 0.06
CA GLY A 148 9.04 9.56 0.59
C GLY A 148 9.06 9.88 2.09
N ARG A 149 7.97 9.60 2.81
CA ARG A 149 7.76 9.89 4.25
C ARG A 149 7.85 8.62 5.11
N GLY A 150 8.62 7.64 4.66
CA GLY A 150 8.70 6.32 5.30
C GLY A 150 9.07 6.36 6.79
N GLN A 151 10.00 7.24 7.17
CA GLN A 151 10.42 7.39 8.57
C GLN A 151 9.30 7.90 9.50
N GLU A 152 8.33 8.65 8.97
CA GLU A 152 7.18 9.14 9.76
C GLU A 152 6.16 8.03 10.06
N SER A 153 6.26 6.89 9.37
CA SER A 153 5.38 5.74 9.57
C SER A 153 5.85 4.76 10.65
N MET A 154 6.98 5.02 11.31
CA MET A 154 7.59 4.08 12.27
C MET A 154 6.67 3.74 13.45
N SER A 155 5.89 4.70 13.96
CA SER A 155 4.90 4.47 15.02
C SER A 155 3.75 3.55 14.57
N LEU A 156 3.39 3.60 13.29
CA LEU A 156 2.38 2.73 12.69
C LEU A 156 2.94 1.31 12.49
N ILE A 157 4.19 1.21 12.01
CA ILE A 157 4.91 -0.04 11.84
C ILE A 157 5.01 -0.82 13.17
N ALA A 158 5.27 -0.13 14.28
CA ALA A 158 5.31 -0.73 15.61
C ALA A 158 3.97 -1.34 16.06
N ARG A 159 2.84 -0.99 15.44
CA ARG A 159 1.50 -1.55 15.73
C ARG A 159 1.14 -2.72 14.81
N LEU A 160 1.92 -3.00 13.78
CA LEU A 160 1.69 -4.09 12.84
C LEU A 160 2.06 -5.46 13.45
N PRO A 161 1.50 -6.56 12.91
CA PRO A 161 1.99 -7.91 13.15
C PRO A 161 3.49 -8.03 12.86
N ILE A 162 4.17 -8.97 13.53
CA ILE A 162 5.63 -9.07 13.47
C ILE A 162 6.17 -9.26 12.05
N GLU A 163 5.50 -10.06 11.21
CA GLU A 163 5.88 -10.27 9.81
C GLU A 163 5.90 -8.96 9.02
N SER A 164 4.82 -8.20 9.09
CA SER A 164 4.68 -6.91 8.41
C SER A 164 5.65 -5.88 8.98
N ARG A 165 5.87 -5.88 10.31
CA ARG A 165 6.85 -5.02 10.97
C ARG A 165 8.25 -5.27 10.44
N VAL A 166 8.70 -6.52 10.43
CA VAL A 166 10.01 -6.94 9.90
C VAL A 166 10.14 -6.56 8.43
N ARG A 167 9.09 -6.80 7.62
CA ARG A 167 9.05 -6.42 6.20
C ARG A 167 9.30 -4.92 6.01
N TYR A 168 8.52 -4.05 6.66
CA TYR A 168 8.64 -2.61 6.45
C TYR A 168 9.91 -2.02 7.06
N LEU A 169 10.37 -2.51 8.21
CA LEU A 169 11.67 -2.12 8.77
C LEU A 169 12.82 -2.42 7.79
N THR A 170 12.81 -3.61 7.19
CA THR A 170 13.82 -3.99 6.19
C THR A 170 13.77 -3.08 4.96
N LEU A 171 12.57 -2.80 4.45
CA LEU A 171 12.37 -1.92 3.29
C LEU A 171 12.78 -0.47 3.53
N LEU A 172 12.73 -0.01 4.79
CA LEU A 172 13.18 1.32 5.21
C LEU A 172 14.68 1.39 5.54
N GLY A 173 15.41 0.28 5.40
CA GLY A 173 16.84 0.20 5.74
C GLY A 173 17.12 0.00 7.23
N ASN A 174 16.09 -0.19 8.06
CA ASN A 174 16.21 -0.49 9.49
C ASN A 174 16.49 -1.99 9.72
N THR A 175 17.45 -2.53 8.98
CA THR A 175 17.76 -3.98 8.92
C THR A 175 18.16 -4.54 10.28
N ASN A 176 18.95 -3.81 11.06
CA ASN A 176 19.40 -4.26 12.39
C ASN A 176 18.23 -4.51 13.35
N GLU A 177 17.21 -3.63 13.30
CA GLU A 177 15.99 -3.78 14.09
C GLU A 177 15.13 -4.94 13.58
N ALA A 178 15.05 -5.12 12.26
CA ALA A 178 14.36 -6.26 11.67
C ALA A 178 15.00 -7.60 12.10
N ILE A 179 16.34 -7.69 12.07
CA ILE A 179 17.10 -8.87 12.49
C ILE A 179 16.91 -9.14 13.97
N SER A 180 16.94 -8.10 14.81
CA SER A 180 16.77 -8.26 16.26
C SER A 180 15.39 -8.81 16.61
N LEU A 181 14.32 -8.33 15.95
CA LEU A 181 12.97 -8.86 16.09
C LEU A 181 12.86 -10.32 15.65
N ALA A 182 13.39 -10.66 14.47
CA ALA A 182 13.37 -12.04 13.98
C ALA A 182 14.15 -13.01 14.89
N ARG A 183 15.24 -12.53 15.51
CA ARG A 183 16.03 -13.28 16.49
C ARG A 183 15.27 -13.49 17.80
N GLN A 184 14.59 -12.47 18.31
CA GLN A 184 13.79 -12.55 19.53
C GLN A 184 12.63 -13.54 19.35
N ASP A 185 11.99 -13.51 18.18
CA ASP A 185 10.92 -14.43 17.79
C ASP A 185 11.43 -15.86 17.49
N ARG A 186 12.75 -16.04 17.36
CA ARG A 186 13.40 -17.30 16.96
C ARG A 186 12.89 -17.84 15.63
N SER A 187 12.43 -16.96 14.74
CA SER A 187 11.84 -17.34 13.46
C SER A 187 12.84 -17.32 12.33
N GLY A 188 13.22 -18.52 11.86
CA GLY A 188 14.00 -18.69 10.64
C GLY A 188 13.29 -18.21 9.37
N GLY A 189 11.95 -18.17 9.39
CA GLY A 189 11.12 -17.64 8.30
C GLY A 189 11.25 -16.12 8.18
N LEU A 190 11.23 -15.39 9.29
CA LEU A 190 11.44 -13.94 9.30
C LEU A 190 12.86 -13.58 8.82
N LEU A 191 13.89 -14.32 9.28
CA LEU A 191 15.26 -14.11 8.78
C LEU A 191 15.38 -14.36 7.28
N TYR A 192 14.67 -15.37 6.74
CA TYR A 192 14.62 -15.60 5.29
C TYR A 192 13.94 -14.44 4.55
N MET A 193 12.86 -13.89 5.10
CA MET A 193 12.19 -12.73 4.53
C MET A 193 13.13 -11.52 4.44
N ILE A 194 13.84 -11.20 5.53
CA ILE A 194 14.83 -10.11 5.55
C ILE A 194 15.87 -10.34 4.45
N GLN A 195 16.43 -11.56 4.38
CA GLN A 195 17.44 -11.91 3.37
C GLN A 195 16.95 -11.68 1.94
N ARG A 196 15.68 -12.00 1.64
CA ARG A 196 15.10 -11.78 0.30
C ARG A 196 14.88 -10.31 -0.05
N LEU A 197 14.65 -9.47 0.96
CA LEU A 197 14.35 -8.05 0.78
C LEU A 197 15.62 -7.20 0.73
N LEU A 198 16.72 -7.68 1.28
CA LEU A 198 18.00 -6.97 1.25
C LEU A 198 18.57 -6.88 -0.17
N PRO A 199 19.21 -5.75 -0.52
CA PRO A 199 20.02 -5.65 -1.73
C PRO A 199 21.07 -6.77 -1.77
N LYS A 200 21.29 -7.37 -2.94
CA LYS A 200 22.31 -8.43 -3.12
C LYS A 200 23.74 -7.96 -2.85
N THR A 201 23.96 -6.65 -2.80
CA THR A 201 25.25 -6.02 -2.53
C THR A 201 25.66 -6.11 -1.06
N ASP A 202 24.72 -6.31 -0.13
CA ASP A 202 25.00 -6.36 1.30
C ASP A 202 25.44 -7.76 1.76
N ARG A 203 26.61 -8.18 1.26
CA ARG A 203 27.12 -9.54 1.49
C ARG A 203 27.26 -9.87 2.98
N ALA A 204 27.67 -8.90 3.80
CA ALA A 204 27.83 -9.08 5.25
C ALA A 204 26.50 -9.41 5.93
N ALA A 205 25.43 -8.65 5.63
CA ALA A 205 24.10 -8.93 6.19
C ALA A 205 23.56 -10.29 5.70
N HIS A 206 23.81 -10.66 4.44
CA HIS A 206 23.44 -11.99 3.91
C HIS A 206 24.15 -13.14 4.65
N GLU A 207 25.44 -13.00 4.93
CA GLU A 207 26.24 -13.99 5.68
C GLU A 207 25.78 -14.10 7.14
N GLU A 208 25.52 -12.96 7.81
CA GLU A 208 24.98 -12.93 9.18
C GLU A 208 23.63 -13.65 9.28
N LEU A 209 22.70 -13.32 8.37
CA LEU A 209 21.37 -13.94 8.31
C LEU A 209 21.45 -15.45 8.06
N ALA A 210 22.35 -15.90 7.19
CA ALA A 210 22.57 -17.31 6.93
C ALA A 210 23.08 -18.05 8.17
N ALA A 211 24.06 -17.47 8.88
CA ALA A 211 24.59 -18.03 10.11
C ALA A 211 23.53 -18.12 11.23
N LEU A 212 22.74 -17.06 11.41
CA LEU A 212 21.64 -17.02 12.38
C LEU A 212 20.58 -18.10 12.09
N ARG A 213 20.19 -18.26 10.83
CA ARG A 213 19.23 -19.30 10.41
C ARG A 213 19.76 -20.71 10.66
N ALA A 214 21.03 -20.97 10.35
CA ALA A 214 21.66 -22.25 10.60
C ALA A 214 21.72 -22.60 12.09
N ARG A 215 21.86 -21.60 12.97
CA ARG A 215 21.84 -21.79 14.43
C ARG A 215 20.45 -22.16 14.93
N LEU A 216 19.40 -21.51 14.41
CA LEU A 216 18.01 -21.83 14.77
C LEU A 216 17.58 -23.22 14.26
N GLY A 217 18.05 -23.64 13.08
CA GLY A 217 17.82 -24.99 12.58
C GLY A 217 18.43 -26.10 13.44
N ARG A 218 19.63 -25.87 13.99
CA ARG A 218 20.32 -26.81 14.90
C ARG A 218 19.72 -26.86 16.31
N ALA A 219 19.08 -25.79 16.77
CA ALA A 219 18.44 -25.75 18.09
C ALA A 219 17.13 -26.56 18.14
N GLY A 220 16.47 -26.78 16.99
CA GLY A 220 15.26 -27.61 16.91
C GLY A 220 15.54 -29.12 16.99
N THR A 221 16.77 -29.55 16.68
CA THR A 221 17.15 -30.97 16.67
C THR A 221 17.66 -31.47 18.02
N SER A 222 18.20 -30.60 18.89
CA SER A 222 18.75 -31.01 20.19
C SER A 222 17.70 -31.32 21.26
N SER A 223 16.43 -30.94 21.07
CA SER A 223 15.35 -31.24 22.02
C SER A 223 14.72 -32.63 21.80
N SER A 224 15.07 -33.35 20.72
CA SER A 224 14.50 -34.67 20.38
C SER A 224 15.31 -35.87 20.87
N GLU A 225 16.53 -35.68 21.40
CA GLU A 225 17.43 -36.79 21.76
C GLU A 225 17.41 -37.20 23.24
N HIS A 226 16.70 -36.47 24.12
CA HIS A 226 16.68 -36.77 25.57
C HIS A 226 15.55 -37.71 26.05
N SER A 227 14.74 -38.29 25.16
CA SER A 227 13.66 -39.24 25.57
C SER A 227 13.87 -40.67 25.11
N ARG A 228 15.08 -41.06 24.70
CA ARG A 228 15.38 -42.44 24.25
C ARG A 228 16.45 -43.14 25.08
N ILE A 229 16.49 -42.92 26.39
CA ILE A 229 17.30 -43.78 27.29
C ILE A 229 16.57 -43.95 28.62
N THR A 230 15.61 -44.88 28.68
CA THR A 230 15.39 -45.74 29.86
C THR A 230 14.46 -46.89 29.46
N SER A 231 15.03 -48.07 29.27
CA SER A 231 14.31 -49.33 29.45
C SER A 231 15.27 -50.26 30.18
N PRO A 232 14.93 -50.74 31.38
CA PRO A 232 15.81 -51.58 32.18
C PRO A 232 15.75 -53.02 31.66
N THR A 233 16.92 -53.64 31.58
CA THR A 233 17.09 -55.07 31.31
C THR A 233 16.68 -55.89 32.55
N MET A 234 15.91 -56.94 32.27
CA MET A 234 15.50 -58.13 33.07
C MET A 234 15.97 -58.23 34.52
#